data_AF-A0A977LAQ6-F1
#
_entry.id   AF-A0A977LAQ6-F1
#
_cell.length_a   1.000
_cell.length_b   1.000
_cell.length_c   1.000
_cell.angle_alpha   90.00
_cell.angle_beta   90.00
_cell.angle_gamma   90.00
#
_symmetry.space_group_name_H-M   'P 1'
#
loop_
_entity.id
_entity.type
_entity.pdbx_description
1 polymer ?
#
loop_
_entity_poly.entity_id
_entity_poly.type
_entity_poly.pdbx_seq_one_letter_code
_entity_poly.pdbx_strand_id
1 'polypeptide(L)' 'MDAAQVKLFDATTITLFVDVFKGVGRNPLNGKRKGGLKVQAQMPLSGFVPDLITITEGGRNDKNFLGQLAPAGHDLRL' A
#
# COMPACT_ATOMS: atom_id res chain seq x y z
N MET A 1 2.48 -16.01 -21.39
CA MET A 1 2.82 -15.15 -20.24
C MET A 1 3.43 -16.06 -19.19
N ASP A 2 4.69 -15.82 -18.80
CA ASP A 2 5.28 -16.56 -17.68
C ASP A 2 4.69 -16.03 -16.37
N ALA A 3 3.98 -16.88 -15.63
CA ALA A 3 3.37 -16.52 -14.36
C ALA A 3 4.41 -16.03 -13.34
N ALA A 4 5.68 -16.45 -13.47
CA ALA A 4 6.76 -15.98 -12.61
C ALA A 4 7.12 -14.49 -12.80
N GLN A 5 6.74 -13.90 -13.94
CA GLN A 5 6.97 -12.49 -14.25
C GLN A 5 5.77 -11.58 -13.87
N VAL A 6 4.66 -12.15 -13.39
CA VAL A 6 3.47 -11.40 -13.01
C VAL A 6 3.46 -11.16 -11.50
N LYS A 7 3.33 -9.89 -11.11
CA LYS A 7 3.11 -9.46 -9.72
C LYS A 7 1.66 -9.02 -9.54
N LEU A 8 1.05 -9.51 -8.48
CA LEU A 8 -0.24 -9.05 -7.97
C LEU A 8 0.00 -7.91 -6.98
N PHE A 9 -0.89 -6.92 -7.03
CA PHE A 9 -0.90 -5.78 -6.11
C PHE A 9 -2.28 -5.67 -5.49
N ASP A 10 -2.32 -5.45 -4.19
CA ASP A 10 -3.55 -5.12 -3.48
C ASP A 10 -3.28 -4.09 -2.39
N ALA A 11 -4.31 -3.31 -2.04
CA ALA A 11 -4.23 -2.31 -1.00
C ALA A 11 -5.45 -2.36 -0.08
N THR A 12 -5.20 -2.51 1.22
CA THR A 12 -6.22 -2.50 2.25
C THR A 12 -6.03 -1.29 3.18
N THR A 13 -7.12 -0.62 3.54
CA THR A 13 -7.09 0.44 4.56
C THR A 13 -7.75 -0.05 5.84
N ILE A 14 -7.01 0.03 6.95
CA ILE A 14 -7.46 -0.34 8.29
C ILE A 14 -7.76 0.93 9.08
N THR A 15 -9.01 1.08 9.52
CA THR A 15 -9.42 2.21 10.36
C THR A 15 -8.99 1.97 11.81
N LEU A 16 -8.38 2.99 12.44
CA LEU A 16 -7.92 2.94 13.83
C LEU A 16 -9.02 3.32 14.82
N PHE A 17 -8.77 3.13 16.11
CA PHE A 17 -9.67 3.61 17.18
C PHE A 17 -9.39 5.07 17.59
N VAL A 18 -8.21 5.59 17.24
CA VAL A 18 -7.69 6.92 17.59
C VAL A 18 -7.15 7.65 16.37
N ASP A 19 -7.06 8.97 16.44
CA ASP A 19 -6.58 9.84 15.36
C ASP A 19 -5.05 10.02 15.42
N VAL A 20 -4.30 8.95 15.09
CA VAL A 20 -2.82 8.98 15.11
C VAL A 20 -2.23 9.15 13.70
N PHE A 21 -2.73 8.40 12.72
CA PHE A 21 -2.34 8.52 11.32
C PHE A 21 -3.50 9.05 10.49
N LYS A 22 -3.24 9.93 9.53
CA LYS A 22 -4.30 10.53 8.71
C LYS A 22 -5.16 9.44 8.07
N GLY A 23 -6.46 9.44 8.40
CA GLY A 23 -7.45 8.54 7.81
C GLY A 23 -7.87 8.95 6.39
N VAL A 24 -8.75 8.15 5.79
CA VAL A 24 -9.41 8.43 4.50
C VAL A 24 -10.84 8.92 4.72
N GLY A 25 -11.41 9.61 3.72
CA GLY A 25 -12.82 10.03 3.74
C GLY A 25 -13.02 11.50 4.15
N ARG A 26 -14.28 11.85 4.43
CA ARG A 26 -14.69 13.23 4.75
C ARG A 26 -14.46 13.55 6.23
N ASN A 27 -14.14 14.81 6.52
CA ASN A 27 -14.07 15.29 7.90
C ASN A 27 -15.49 15.28 8.52
N PRO A 28 -15.68 14.66 9.69
CA PRO A 28 -16.96 14.66 10.39
C PRO A 28 -17.25 16.04 11.01
N LEU A 29 -18.53 16.41 11.07
CA LEU A 29 -19.00 17.71 11.56
C LEU A 29 -18.65 17.95 13.03
N ASN A 30 -18.56 16.88 13.83
CA ASN A 30 -18.25 16.95 15.25
C ASN A 30 -16.74 17.00 15.55
N GLY A 31 -15.88 17.02 14.52
CA GLY A 31 -14.43 17.05 14.65
C GLY A 31 -13.77 15.74 15.12
N LYS A 32 -14.54 14.76 15.61
CA LYS A 32 -14.03 13.47 16.09
C LYS A 32 -13.82 12.53 14.92
N ARG A 33 -12.56 12.24 14.61
CA ARG A 33 -12.18 11.31 13.54
C ARG A 33 -11.38 10.13 14.08
N LYS A 34 -11.30 9.10 13.25
CA LYS A 34 -10.40 7.97 13.43
C LYS A 34 -9.27 8.10 12.43
N GLY A 35 -8.07 7.70 12.84
CA GLY A 35 -6.96 7.56 11.94
C GLY A 35 -7.10 6.35 11.03
N GLY A 36 -6.17 6.17 10.10
CA GLY A 36 -6.13 5.01 9.23
C GLY A 36 -4.72 4.59 8.87
N LEU A 37 -4.54 3.29 8.65
CA LEU A 37 -3.35 2.71 8.07
C LEU A 37 -3.69 2.16 6.69
N LYS A 38 -2.86 2.47 5.69
CA LYS A 38 -2.94 1.84 4.38
C LYS A 38 -1.81 0.84 4.25
N VAL A 39 -2.18 -0.41 3.97
CA VAL A 39 -1.26 -1.52 3.69
C VAL A 39 -1.30 -1.76 2.19
N GLN A 40 -0.18 -1.55 1.51
CA GLN A 40 0.01 -1.98 0.12
C GLN A 40 0.85 -3.25 0.12
N ALA A 41 0.36 -4.30 -0.52
CA ALA A 41 1.04 -5.58 -0.63
C ALA A 41 1.33 -5.92 -2.10
N GLN A 42 2.50 -6.49 -2.34
CA GLN A 42 2.87 -7.10 -3.62
C GLN A 42 3.15 -8.59 -3.39
N MET A 43 2.74 -9.42 -4.34
CA MET A 43 3.04 -10.84 -4.32
C MET A 43 3.20 -11.42 -5.72
N PRO A 44 3.99 -12.50 -5.92
CA PRO A 44 4.01 -13.21 -7.20
C PRO A 44 2.67 -13.88 -7.48
N LEU A 45 2.26 -13.94 -8.74
CA LEU A 45 1.01 -14.62 -9.16
C LEU A 45 0.98 -16.11 -8.76
N SER A 46 2.14 -16.77 -8.72
CA SER A 46 2.27 -18.18 -8.33
C SER A 46 2.30 -18.41 -6.82
N GLY A 47 2.39 -17.36 -6.00
CA GLY A 47 2.51 -17.46 -4.55
C GLY A 47 1.20 -17.11 -3.83
N PHE A 48 1.14 -17.46 -2.54
CA PHE A 48 0.06 -17.05 -1.62
C PHE A 48 0.56 -16.14 -0.49
N VAL A 49 1.83 -15.71 -0.55
CA VAL A 49 2.49 -14.90 0.47
C VAL A 49 3.08 -13.65 -0.19
N PRO A 50 2.84 -12.46 0.37
CA PRO A 50 3.45 -11.24 -0.14
C PRO A 50 4.96 -11.20 0.05
N ASP A 51 5.66 -10.69 -0.96
CA ASP A 51 7.11 -10.47 -0.94
C ASP A 51 7.48 -9.03 -0.53
N LEU A 52 6.52 -8.10 -0.61
CA LEU A 52 6.67 -6.73 -0.13
C LEU A 52 5.38 -6.27 0.55
N ILE A 53 5.53 -5.63 1.70
CA ILE A 53 4.44 -4.97 2.43
C ILE A 53 4.90 -3.57 2.81
N THR A 54 4.15 -2.55 2.38
CA THR A 54 4.36 -1.16 2.75
C THR A 54 3.18 -0.66 3.56
N ILE A 55 3.45 -0.14 4.76
CA ILE A 55 2.42 0.41 5.65
C ILE A 55 2.62 1.92 5.75
N THR A 56 1.58 2.68 5.43
CA THR A 56 1.58 4.15 5.45
C THR A 56 0.31 4.69 6.09
N GLU A 57 0.21 6.01 6.26
CA GLU A 57 -1.05 6.65 6.65
C GLU A 57 -2.17 6.34 5.63
N GLY A 58 -3.40 6.16 6.12
CA GLY A 58 -4.57 5.84 5.31
C GLY A 58 -4.75 6.82 4.14
N GLY A 59 -4.55 8.10 4.41
CA GLY A 59 -4.68 9.19 3.44
C GLY A 59 -3.60 9.24 2.35
N ARG A 60 -2.59 8.37 2.37
CA ARG A 60 -1.51 8.38 1.38
C ARG A 60 -1.99 7.82 0.05
N ASN A 61 -1.70 8.53 -1.05
CA ASN A 61 -2.09 8.09 -2.39
C ASN A 61 -1.17 6.98 -2.92
N ASP A 62 -1.73 6.04 -3.68
CA ASP A 62 -1.02 4.86 -4.16
C ASP A 62 0.06 5.16 -5.20
N LYS A 63 0.00 6.33 -5.87
CA LYS A 63 1.10 6.81 -6.73
C LYS A 63 2.44 6.88 -5.99
N ASN A 64 2.40 7.16 -4.68
CA ASN A 64 3.59 7.23 -3.85
C ASN A 64 4.18 5.83 -3.62
N PHE A 65 3.33 4.81 -3.56
CA PHE A 65 3.77 3.41 -3.46
C PHE A 65 4.34 2.94 -4.80
N LEU A 66 3.63 3.18 -5.91
CA LEU A 66 4.09 2.79 -7.25
C LEU A 66 5.45 3.41 -7.60
N GLY A 67 5.69 4.66 -7.20
CA GLY A 67 6.99 5.32 -7.41
C GLY A 67 8.15 4.75 -6.58
N GLN A 68 7.89 3.89 -5.59
CA GLN A 68 8.93 3.18 -4.82
C GLN A 68 9.30 1.83 -5.43
N LEU A 69 8.52 1.34 -6.40
CA LEU A 69 8.78 0.04 -7.02
C LEU A 69 9.91 0.16 -8.05
N ALA A 70 10.94 -0.67 -7.91
CA ALA A 70 11.94 -0.83 -8.94
C ALA A 70 11.37 -1.71 -10.08
N PRO A 71 11.46 -1.30 -11.35
CA PRO A 71 11.11 -2.18 -12.46
C PRO A 71 12.03 -3.41 -12.44
N ALA A 72 11.44 -4.61 -12.55
CA ALA A 72 12.22 -5.81 -12.78
C ALA A 72 12.96 -5.68 -14.12
N GLY A 73 14.29 -5.51 -14.07
CA GLY A 73 15.15 -5.40 -15.25
C GLY A 73 16.12 -4.23 -15.29
N HIS A 74 16.09 -3.30 -14.33
CA HIS A 74 17.14 -2.30 -14.16
C HIS A 74 17.97 -2.65 -12.92
N ASP A 75 18.83 -3.68 -13.03
CA ASP A 75 19.94 -3.87 -12.10
C ASP A 75 20.81 -2.61 -12.23
N LEU A 76 20.66 -1.66 -11.32
CA LEU A 76 21.59 -0.53 -11.17
C LEU A 76 22.87 -1.07 -10.55
N ARG A 77 23.59 -1.87 -11.34
CA ARG A 77 25.02 -2.11 -11.21
C ARG A 77 25.66 -1.41 -12.40
N LEU A 78 26.49 -0.42 -12.06
CA LEU A 78 27.18 0.59 -12.89
C LEU A 78 26.41 1.90 -13.07
#